data_AF-A0A940L7M2-F1
#
_entry.id   AF-A0A940L7M2-F1
#
_cell.length_a   1.000
_cell.length_b   1.000
_cell.length_c   1.000
_cell.angle_alpha   90.00
_cell.angle_beta   90.00
_cell.angle_gamma   90.00
#
_symmetry.space_group_name_H-M   'P 1'
#
loop_
_entity.id
_entity.type
_entity.pdbx_description
1 polymer ?
#
loop_
_entity_poly.entity_id
_entity_poly.type
_entity_poly.pdbx_seq_one_letter_code
_entity_poly.pdbx_strand_id
1 'polypeptide(L)' 'MSENVLLKMTIEKARLINEMIAGFLGHEPSEEEKKQFNIMNRLGESIIYFNGEFIGTVKYKADDGLFT' A
#
# COMPACT_ATOMS: atom_id res chain seq x y z
N MET A 1 14.87 -18.10 9.95
CA MET A 1 13.47 -17.58 10.05
C MET A 1 13.38 -16.08 9.72
N SER A 2 14.15 -15.57 8.75
CA SER A 2 14.18 -14.14 8.38
C SER A 2 13.63 -13.85 6.97
N GLU A 3 13.59 -14.85 6.08
CA GLU A 3 13.27 -14.65 4.66
C GLU A 3 11.81 -14.29 4.36
N ASN A 4 10.88 -14.42 5.31
CA ASN A 4 9.45 -14.26 5.05
C ASN A 4 8.82 -13.00 5.69
N VAL A 5 9.56 -12.22 6.48
CA VAL A 5 9.00 -11.00 7.09
C VAL A 5 8.87 -9.89 6.05
N LEU A 6 9.94 -9.62 5.29
CA LEU A 6 9.93 -8.61 4.23
C LEU A 6 8.89 -8.91 3.14
N LEU A 7 8.73 -10.19 2.78
CA LEU A 7 7.73 -10.61 1.81
C LEU A 7 6.30 -10.37 2.33
N LYS A 8 6.01 -10.80 3.57
CA LYS A 8 4.71 -10.55 4.21
C LYS A 8 4.40 -9.06 4.31
N MET A 9 5.38 -8.24 4.70
CA MET A 9 5.22 -6.78 4.75
C MET A 9 4.88 -6.21 3.37
N THR A 10 5.56 -6.69 2.32
CA THR A 10 5.33 -6.22 0.95
C THR A 10 3.94 -6.59 0.45
N ILE A 11 3.51 -7.83 0.70
CA ILE A 11 2.17 -8.30 0.32
C ILE A 11 1.09 -7.51 1.05
N GLU A 12 1.23 -7.34 2.36
CA GLU A 12 0.24 -6.64 3.18
C GLU A 12 0.14 -5.16 2.78
N LYS A 13 1.28 -4.53 2.53
CA LYS A 13 1.32 -3.17 2.01
C LYS A 13 0.63 -3.06 0.64
N ALA A 14 0.86 -4.00 -0.26
CA ALA A 14 0.18 -4.03 -1.56
C ALA A 14 -1.33 -4.22 -1.41
N ARG A 15 -1.78 -5.08 -0.48
CA ARG A 15 -3.19 -5.27 -0.15
C ARG A 15 -3.84 -3.95 0.31
N LEU A 16 -3.23 -3.26 1.27
CA LEU A 16 -3.74 -1.99 1.80
C LEU A 16 -3.82 -0.88 0.74
N ILE A 17 -2.83 -0.82 -0.15
CA ILE A 17 -2.86 0.11 -1.29
C ILE A 17 -4.04 -0.19 -2.20
N ASN A 18 -4.25 -1.46 -2.56
CA ASN A 18 -5.37 -1.87 -3.40
C ASN A 18 -6.72 -1.57 -2.74
N GLU A 19 -6.86 -1.78 -1.44
CA GLU A 19 -8.08 -1.42 -0.70
C GLU A 19 -8.36 0.08 -0.71
N MET A 20 -7.32 0.90 -0.55
CA MET A 20 -7.46 2.35 -0.63
C MET A 20 -7.89 2.80 -2.03
N ILE A 21 -7.28 2.23 -3.08
CA ILE A 21 -7.65 2.51 -4.46
C ILE A 21 -9.09 2.05 -4.74
N ALA A 22 -9.46 0.85 -4.31
CA ALA A 22 -10.80 0.32 -4.48
C ALA A 22 -11.86 1.16 -3.75
N GLY A 23 -11.56 1.62 -2.53
CA GLY A 23 -12.42 2.54 -1.79
C GLY A 23 -12.59 3.89 -2.47
N PHE A 24 -11.54 4.41 -3.12
CA PHE A 24 -11.61 5.64 -3.90
C PHE A 24 -12.43 5.50 -5.19
N LEU A 25 -12.26 4.39 -5.93
CA LEU A 25 -12.99 4.13 -7.17
C LEU A 25 -14.44 3.65 -6.93
N GLY A 26 -14.71 3.07 -5.76
CA GLY A 26 -16.00 2.44 -5.44
C GLY A 26 -16.17 1.03 -6.02
N HIS A 27 -15.11 0.45 -6.60
CA HIS A 27 -15.08 -0.91 -7.14
C HIS A 27 -13.65 -1.46 -7.12
N GLU A 28 -13.49 -2.75 -7.43
CA GLU A 28 -12.16 -3.36 -7.56
C GLU A 28 -11.44 -2.80 -8.80
N PRO A 29 -10.21 -2.26 -8.65
CA PRO A 29 -9.47 -1.67 -9.77
C PRO A 29 -8.92 -2.72 -10.74
N SER A 30 -9.11 -2.49 -12.03
CA SER A 30 -8.42 -3.22 -13.10
C SER A 30 -6.91 -2.91 -13.13
N GLU A 31 -6.14 -3.75 -13.83
CA GLU A 31 -4.69 -3.53 -13.98
C GLU A 31 -4.37 -2.22 -14.71
N GLU A 32 -5.22 -1.80 -15.65
CA GLU A 32 -5.11 -0.52 -16.35
C GLU A 32 -5.38 0.67 -15.42
N GLU A 33 -6.37 0.57 -14.54
CA GLU A 33 -6.69 1.63 -13.58
C GLU A 33 -5.60 1.78 -12.52
N LYS A 34 -5.03 0.67 -12.03
CA LYS A 34 -3.90 0.71 -11.08
C LYS A 34 -2.71 1.51 -11.62
N LYS A 35 -2.45 1.46 -12.92
CA LYS A 35 -1.35 2.21 -13.57
C LYS A 35 -1.57 3.72 -13.57
N GLN A 36 -2.80 4.20 -13.38
CA GLN A 36 -3.12 5.63 -13.30
C GLN A 36 -2.79 6.22 -11.92
N PHE A 37 -2.59 5.37 -10.91
CA PHE A 37 -2.20 5.81 -9.58
C PHE A 37 -0.68 5.92 -9.46
N ASN A 38 -0.22 7.02 -8.89
CA ASN A 38 1.18 7.21 -8.55
C ASN A 38 1.37 6.96 -7.06
N ILE A 39 2.17 5.94 -6.72
CA ILE A 39 2.42 5.51 -5.35
C ILE A 39 3.83 5.89 -4.94
N MET A 40 3.95 6.89 -4.08
CA MET A 40 5.21 7.32 -3.50
C MET A 40 5.49 6.57 -2.20
N ASN A 41 6.56 5.78 -2.18
CA ASN A 41 6.98 5.03 -1.00
C ASN A 41 7.94 5.87 -0.14
N ARG A 42 7.62 6.00 1.15
CA ARG A 42 8.49 6.58 2.18
C ARG A 42 8.69 5.57 3.32
N LEU A 43 9.59 5.87 4.25
CA LEU A 43 9.85 5.02 5.42
C LEU A 43 8.55 4.83 6.22
N GLY A 44 8.00 3.62 6.20
CA GLY A 44 6.78 3.25 6.94
C GLY A 44 5.45 3.70 6.32
N GLU A 45 5.45 4.38 5.16
CA GLU A 45 4.21 4.83 4.52
C GLU A 45 4.25 4.85 2.99
N SER A 46 3.08 4.76 2.37
CA SER A 46 2.87 4.94 0.94
C SER A 46 1.83 6.02 0.73
N ILE A 47 2.21 7.06 0.02
CA ILE A 47 1.35 8.18 -0.36
C ILE A 47 0.84 7.90 -1.76
N ILE A 48 -0.48 7.94 -1.95
CA ILE A 48 -1.15 7.57 -3.20
C ILE A 48 -1.75 8.82 -3.84
N TYR A 49 -1.45 9.01 -5.11
CA TYR A 49 -1.96 10.09 -5.94
C TYR A 49 -2.70 9.54 -7.17
N PHE A 50 -3.69 10.27 -7.66
CA PHE A 50 -4.42 9.98 -8.90
C PHE A 50 -4.57 11.28 -9.69
N ASN A 51 -4.12 11.30 -10.95
CA ASN A 51 -4.13 12.50 -11.81
C ASN A 51 -3.53 13.76 -11.15
N GLY A 52 -2.51 13.59 -10.29
CA GLY A 52 -1.85 14.68 -9.56
C GLY A 52 -2.53 15.09 -8.26
N GLU A 53 -3.71 14.55 -7.96
CA GLU A 53 -4.42 14.78 -6.70
C GLU A 53 -4.04 13.76 -5.64
N PHE A 54 -3.94 14.21 -4.40
CA PHE A 54 -3.69 13.35 -3.25
C PHE A 54 -4.96 12.57 -2.90
N ILE A 55 -4.85 11.24 -2.89
CA ILE A 55 -5.98 10.35 -2.59
C ILE A 55 -5.91 9.81 -1.17
N GLY A 56 -4.71 9.51 -0.68
CA GLY A 56 -4.56 9.02 0.68
C GLY A 56 -3.16 8.52 1.00
N THR A 57 -3.00 8.03 2.23
CA THR A 57 -1.74 7.47 2.70
C THR A 57 -1.99 6.15 3.42
N VAL A 58 -1.27 5.12 3.02
CA VAL A 58 -1.22 3.83 3.70
C VAL A 58 -0.01 3.82 4.62
N LYS A 59 -0.23 3.67 5.93
CA LYS A 59 0.85 3.48 6.89
C LYS A 59 1.01 2.00 7.19
N TYR A 60 2.25 1.52 7.08
CA TYR A 60 2.60 0.18 7.49
C TYR A 60 3.55 0.26 8.67
N LYS A 61 3.08 -0.16 9.84
CA LYS A 61 3.98 -0.53 10.94
C LYS A 61 4.36 -1.99 10.71
N ALA A 62 5.63 -2.25 10.45
CA ALA A 62 6.14 -3.57 10.79
C ALA A 62 5.86 -3.73 12.28
N ASP A 63 5.24 -4.83 12.69
CA ASP A 63 5.34 -5.22 14.09
C ASP A 63 6.83 -5.19 14.40
N ASP A 64 7.24 -4.22 15.22
CA ASP A 64 8.55 -4.25 15.84
C ASP A 64 8.60 -5.63 16.48
N GLY A 65 9.53 -6.48 16.05
CA GLY A 65 9.72 -7.83 16.57
C GLY A 65 10.17 -7.81 18.04
N LEU A 66 9.35 -7.23 18.90
CA LEU A 66 9.44 -7.27 20.34
C LEU A 66 8.90 -8.63 20.74
N PHE A 67 9.87 -9.56 20.81
CA PHE A 67 9.93 -10.57 21.85
C PHE A 67 8.94 -10.30 22.99
N THR A 68 7.91 -11.12 23.05
CA THR A 68 7.39 -11.65 24.32
C THR A 68 7.50 -13.16 24.25
#